data_AF-A0A7G2CMD8-F1
#
_entry.id   AF-A0A7G2CMD8-F1
#
_cell.length_a   1.000
_cell.length_b   1.000
_cell.length_c   1.000
_cell.angle_alpha   90.00
_cell.angle_beta   90.00
_cell.angle_gamma   90.00
#
_symmetry.space_group_name_H-M   'P 1'
#
loop_
_entity.id
_entity.type
_entity.pdbx_description
1 polymer ?
#
loop_
_entity_poly.entity_id
_entity_poly.type
_entity_poly.pdbx_seq_one_letter_code
_entity_poly.pdbx_strand_id
1 'polypeptide(L)'
;MNAADELAGQHKVYTIRKPAVDACIIKVMKSRRLVSHKDLVVECKKQLSTSFDPDIKIIKTSIEDLIKRDFIERDQNSEGYKYVA
;
A
#
# COMPACT_ATOMS: atom_id res chain seq x y z
N MET A 1 14.04 26.01 14.51
CA MET A 1 13.92 24.67 13.92
C MET A 1 13.32 24.89 12.54
N ASN A 2 14.07 24.66 11.47
CA ASN A 2 13.69 25.09 10.11
C ASN A 2 12.83 24.03 9.41
N ALA A 3 11.87 24.46 8.58
CA ALA A 3 10.94 23.59 7.85
C ALA A 3 11.63 22.52 6.98
N ALA A 4 12.89 22.75 6.59
CA ALA A 4 13.71 21.78 5.85
C ALA A 4 14.03 20.50 6.66
N ASP A 5 14.22 20.64 7.97
CA ASP A 5 14.55 19.49 8.85
C ASP A 5 13.32 18.58 9.05
N GLU A 6 12.11 19.15 9.10
CA GLU A 6 10.85 18.38 9.19
C GLU A 6 10.54 17.62 7.91
N LEU A 7 10.79 18.22 6.74
CA LEU A 7 10.62 17.56 5.43
C LEU A 7 11.57 16.35 5.28
N ALA A 8 12.82 16.48 5.73
CA ALA A 8 13.79 15.39 5.73
C ALA A 8 13.37 14.22 6.65
N GLY A 9 12.81 14.54 7.82
CA GLY A 9 12.27 13.54 8.75
C GLY A 9 11.09 12.77 8.15
N GLN A 10 10.13 13.45 7.54
CA GLN A 10 8.99 12.83 6.87
C GLN A 10 9.41 11.96 5.68
N HIS A 11 10.38 12.42 4.89
CA HIS A 11 10.90 11.66 3.76
C HIS A 11 11.56 10.35 4.21
N LYS A 12 12.37 10.39 5.27
CA LYS A 12 13.00 9.18 5.85
C LYS A 12 11.98 8.18 6.39
N VAL A 13 10.88 8.67 6.96
CA VAL A 13 9.79 7.79 7.43
C VAL A 13 9.07 7.15 6.24
N TYR A 14 8.83 7.90 5.16
CA TYR A 14 8.18 7.41 3.96
C TYR A 14 8.99 6.30 3.26
N THR A 15 10.31 6.47 3.13
CA THR A 15 11.19 5.49 2.46
C THR A 15 11.24 4.14 3.18
N ILE A 16 10.96 4.10 4.49
CA ILE A 16 10.91 2.86 5.27
C ILE A 16 9.51 2.25 5.26
N ARG A 17 8.46 3.07 5.39
CA ARG A 17 7.08 2.58 5.51
C ARG A 17 6.50 2.10 4.18
N LYS A 18 6.81 2.77 3.07
CA LYS A 18 6.24 2.43 1.75
C LYS A 18 6.61 1.00 1.31
N PRO A 19 7.87 0.52 1.40
CA PRO A 19 8.20 -0.86 1.05
C PRO A 19 7.46 -1.91 1.89
N ALA A 20 7.22 -1.64 3.19
CA ALA A 20 6.44 -2.53 4.05
C ALA A 20 4.97 -2.60 3.61
N VAL A 21 4.40 -1.46 3.19
CA VAL A 21 3.04 -1.40 2.60
C VAL A 21 2.98 -2.16 1.28
N ASP A 22 3.94 -1.96 0.37
CA ASP A 22 4.02 -2.67 -0.91
C ASP A 22 4.06 -4.20 -0.69
N ALA A 23 4.92 -4.65 0.22
CA ALA A 23 5.04 -6.07 0.57
C ALA A 23 3.74 -6.64 1.17
N CYS A 24 3.06 -5.89 2.04
CA CYS A 24 1.80 -6.30 2.62
C CYS A 24 0.70 -6.46 1.54
N ILE A 25 0.58 -5.49 0.63
CA ILE A 25 -0.36 -5.55 -0.49
C ILE A 25 -0.08 -6.79 -1.35
N ILE A 26 1.17 -7.00 -1.78
CA ILE A 26 1.55 -8.15 -2.61
C ILE A 26 1.20 -9.48 -1.91
N LYS A 27 1.48 -9.60 -0.60
CA LYS A 27 1.16 -10.80 0.18
C LYS A 27 -0.34 -11.11 0.21
N VAL A 28 -1.17 -10.10 0.49
CA VAL A 28 -2.64 -10.24 0.52
C VAL A 28 -3.18 -10.59 -0.88
N MET A 29 -2.73 -9.86 -1.89
CA MET A 29 -3.17 -10.00 -3.28
C MET A 29 -2.79 -11.35 -3.87
N LYS A 30 -1.54 -11.80 -3.65
CA LYS A 30 -1.07 -13.12 -4.11
C LYS A 30 -1.86 -14.27 -3.50
N SER A 31 -2.28 -14.13 -2.24
CA SER A 31 -3.08 -15.15 -1.54
C SER A 31 -4.53 -15.19 -1.99
N ARG A 32 -5.18 -14.03 -2.20
CA ARG A 32 -6.63 -13.94 -2.44
C ARG A 32 -7.00 -13.83 -3.92
N ARG A 33 -6.04 -13.50 -4.79
CA ARG A 33 -6.18 -13.29 -6.24
C ARG A 33 -7.09 -12.14 -6.68
N LEU A 34 -8.21 -11.90 -6.00
CA LEU A 34 -9.13 -10.78 -6.19
C LEU A 34 -9.54 -10.22 -4.82
N VAL A 35 -9.39 -8.91 -4.59
CA VAL A 35 -9.71 -8.26 -3.31
C VAL A 35 -10.34 -6.89 -3.57
N SER A 36 -11.41 -6.56 -2.84
CA SER A 36 -12.00 -5.22 -2.90
C SER A 36 -11.05 -4.16 -2.36
N HIS A 37 -11.17 -2.92 -2.83
CA HIS A 37 -10.34 -1.81 -2.33
C HIS A 37 -10.46 -1.66 -0.81
N LYS A 38 -11.70 -1.70 -0.30
CA LYS A 38 -11.97 -1.56 1.14
C LYS A 38 -11.30 -2.66 1.95
N ASP A 39 -11.43 -3.91 1.53
CA ASP A 39 -10.86 -5.05 2.26
C ASP A 39 -9.33 -5.03 2.21
N LEU A 40 -8.75 -4.65 1.06
CA LEU A 40 -7.30 -4.53 0.93
C LEU A 40 -6.74 -3.47 1.89
N VAL A 41 -7.37 -2.30 1.98
CA VAL A 41 -6.95 -1.22 2.89
C VAL A 41 -7.08 -1.66 4.35
N VAL A 42 -8.19 -2.28 4.74
CA VAL A 42 -8.43 -2.76 6.10
C VAL A 42 -7.41 -3.82 6.49
N GLU A 43 -7.16 -4.80 5.61
CA GLU A 43 -6.21 -5.88 5.87
C GLU A 43 -4.78 -5.34 5.98
N CYS A 44 -4.38 -4.41 5.11
CA CYS A 44 -3.05 -3.79 5.18
C CYS A 44 -2.86 -3.01 6.49
N LYS A 45 -3.86 -2.21 6.90
CA LYS A 45 -3.84 -1.51 8.19
C LYS A 45 -3.70 -2.49 9.36
N LYS A 46 -4.50 -3.56 9.34
CA LYS A 46 -4.50 -4.57 10.39
C LYS A 46 -3.15 -5.28 10.52
N GLN A 47 -2.50 -5.64 9.41
CA GLN A 47 -1.21 -6.34 9.45
C GLN A 47 -0.07 -5.42 9.89
N LEU A 48 -0.09 -4.15 9.46
CA LEU A 48 0.99 -3.20 9.73
C LEU A 48 0.89 -2.52 11.10
N SER A 49 -0.30 -2.49 11.71
CA SER A 49 -0.55 -1.82 13.01
C SER A 49 0.37 -2.28 14.15
N THR A 50 0.92 -3.48 14.07
CA THR A 50 1.92 -4.01 15.03
C THR A 50 3.25 -3.27 14.98
N SER A 51 3.59 -2.65 13.86
CA SER A 51 4.83 -1.91 13.62
C SER A 51 4.60 -0.40 13.50
N PHE A 52 3.51 0.01 12.82
CA PHE A 52 3.11 1.41 12.66
C PHE A 52 1.67 1.51 12.14
N ASP A 53 1.00 2.65 12.35
CA ASP A 53 -0.28 2.92 11.69
C ASP A 53 -0.03 3.54 10.29
N PRO A 54 -0.29 2.82 9.18
CA PRO A 54 -0.07 3.34 7.84
C PRO A 54 -1.13 4.38 7.46
N ASP A 55 -0.68 5.55 7.01
CA ASP A 55 -1.57 6.53 6.39
C ASP A 55 -2.18 5.94 5.10
N ILE A 56 -3.48 6.14 4.94
CA ILE A 56 -4.25 5.77 3.74
C ILE A 56 -3.59 6.33 2.48
N LYS A 57 -2.97 7.52 2.56
CA LYS A 57 -2.25 8.12 1.43
C LYS A 57 -1.14 7.19 0.91
N ILE A 58 -0.34 6.60 1.80
CA ILE A 58 0.75 5.70 1.42
C ILE A 58 0.18 4.43 0.78
N ILE A 59 -0.88 3.86 1.34
CA ILE A 59 -1.54 2.67 0.77
C ILE A 59 -2.05 2.94 -0.65
N LYS A 60 -2.73 4.08 -0.86
CA LYS A 60 -3.22 4.47 -2.20
C LYS A 60 -2.08 4.64 -3.20
N THR A 61 -1.03 5.38 -2.84
CA THR A 61 0.15 5.54 -3.71
C THR A 61 0.80 4.18 -4.05
N SER A 62 0.93 3.31 -3.05
CA SER A 62 1.45 1.94 -3.24
C SER A 62 0.61 1.11 -4.20
N ILE A 63 -0.72 1.16 -4.11
CA ILE A 63 -1.62 0.48 -5.05
C ILE A 63 -1.38 0.99 -6.47
N GLU A 64 -1.34 2.31 -6.69
CA GLU A 64 -1.09 2.86 -8.03
C GLU A 64 0.28 2.45 -8.58
N ASP A 65 1.33 2.44 -7.75
CA ASP A 65 2.66 2.03 -8.17
C ASP A 65 2.72 0.54 -8.50
N LEU A 66 1.99 -0.31 -7.77
CA LEU A 66 1.91 -1.75 -8.04
C LEU A 66 1.09 -2.05 -9.30
N ILE A 67 0.10 -1.21 -9.62
CA ILE A 67 -0.60 -1.28 -10.92
C ILE A 67 0.36 -0.92 -12.06
N LYS A 68 1.09 0.20 -11.94
CA LYS A 68 2.06 0.63 -12.97
C LYS A 68 3.19 -0.37 -13.23
N ARG A 69 3.48 -1.23 -12.26
CA ARG A 69 4.51 -2.26 -12.32
C ARG A 69 3.93 -3.64 -12.67
N ASP A 70 2.66 -3.70 -13.07
CA ASP A 70 1.96 -4.91 -13.48
C ASP A 70 1.96 -6.04 -12.43
N PHE A 71 1.97 -5.69 -11.14
CA PHE A 71 1.76 -6.69 -10.07
C PHE A 71 0.28 -6.96 -9.83
N ILE A 72 -0.55 -5.92 -9.98
CA ILE A 72 -2.00 -5.97 -9.82
C ILE A 72 -2.68 -5.15 -10.90
N GLU A 73 -3.92 -5.48 -11.23
CA GLU A 73 -4.76 -4.69 -12.15
C GLU A 73 -6.09 -4.32 -11.47
N ARG A 74 -6.77 -3.29 -11.97
CA ARG A 74 -8.13 -2.97 -11.53
C ARG A 74 -9.11 -3.98 -12.12
N ASP A 75 -10.04 -4.44 -11.30
CA ASP A 75 -11.14 -5.24 -11.81
C ASP A 75 -12.10 -4.37 -12.64
N GLN A 76 -12.65 -4.95 -13.72
CA GLN A 76 -13.56 -4.24 -14.63
C GLN A 76 -15.00 -4.19 -14.10
N ASN A 77 -15.35 -5.12 -13.20
CA ASN A 77 -16.72 -5.32 -12.74
C ASN A 77 -16.95 -4.84 -11.30
N SER A 78 -15.89 -4.48 -10.59
CA SER A 78 -15.95 -4.09 -9.18
C SER A 78 -14.82 -3.11 -8.82
N GLU A 79 -14.98 -2.42 -7.68
CA GLU A 79 -13.92 -1.59 -7.08
C GLU A 79 -12.85 -2.46 -6.38
N GLY A 80 -12.36 -3.47 -7.09
CA GLY A 80 -11.37 -4.43 -6.62
C GLY A 80 -10.11 -4.46 -7.46
N TYR A 81 -9.15 -5.24 -7.01
CA TYR A 81 -7.88 -5.46 -7.69
C TYR A 81 -7.67 -6.96 -7.91
N LYS A 82 -7.04 -7.32 -9.02
CA LYS A 82 -6.61 -8.68 -9.33
C LYS A 82 -5.09 -8.77 -9.28
N TYR A 83 -4.57 -9.91 -8.84
CA TYR A 83 -3.13 -10.19 -8.88
C TYR A 83 -2.75 -10.83 -10.22
N VAL A 84 -1.75 -10.27 -10.91
CA VAL A 84 -1.41 -10.62 -12.31
C VAL A 84 0.07 -10.98 -12.55
N ALA A 85 0.89 -11.00 -11.50
CA ALA A 85 2.30 -11.41 -11.52
C ALA A 85 2.56 -12.84 -11.01
#